data_AF-A0A1M5GIG2-F1
#
_entry.id   AF-A0A1M5GIG2-F1
#
_cell.length_a   1.000
_cell.length_b   1.000
_cell.length_c   1.000
_cell.angle_alpha   90.00
_cell.angle_beta   90.00
_cell.angle_gamma   90.00
#
_symmetry.space_group_name_H-M   'P 1'
#
loop_
_entity.id
_entity.type
_entity.pdbx_description
1 polymer ?
#
loop_
_entity_poly.entity_id
_entity_poly.type
_entity_poly.pdbx_seq_one_letter_code
_entity_poly.pdbx_strand_id
1 'polypeptide(L)'
;MKRIATLLLLACSYFAQGQNKVVGFWYGTANVRNGGSTNNYSMEVVVEQNGSTVSGVMNYYFRNSFRSIPLKGTYNTTTRQLRIPNLALTYHGSTASFEVDCMMDFVGTLRVSREGSNLDGRFVGQSQYRNTCPEIFLDMALDEEASKNLDSVYADIRRKRESYALWQPGEADTLVAATILQRPVVNYVVTNQFRGRVKEVQNEIEVTSDSVLVNFYDNGEVDGDSISVFFNDQLLSFNRLLSAKAIQFKIGLDPSKEFNEVTMFADNLGRIAPNTSLMIVYDGNKRHDIRLSSNLEKSATVRIRKKKAATP
;
A
#
# COMPACT_ATOMS: atom_id res chain seq x y z
N MET A 1 -13.59 -45.33 52.67
CA MET A 1 -13.79 -44.06 51.93
C MET A 1 -12.45 -43.37 51.57
N LYS A 2 -11.48 -44.09 50.96
CA LYS A 2 -10.16 -43.53 50.59
C LYS A 2 -9.64 -43.95 49.20
N ARG A 3 -10.47 -44.61 48.37
CA ARG A 3 -10.06 -45.09 47.03
C ARG A 3 -10.75 -44.38 45.86
N ILE A 4 -11.63 -43.42 46.13
CA ILE A 4 -12.37 -42.68 45.09
C ILE A 4 -11.74 -41.30 44.82
N ALA A 5 -10.92 -40.77 45.74
CA ALA A 5 -10.29 -39.45 45.58
C ALA A 5 -9.10 -39.44 44.60
N THR A 6 -8.53 -40.59 44.24
CA THR A 6 -7.34 -40.66 43.37
C THR A 6 -7.67 -40.73 41.89
N LEU A 7 -8.93 -41.00 41.50
CA LEU A 7 -9.32 -41.01 40.09
C LEU A 7 -9.79 -39.65 39.56
N LEU A 8 -10.14 -38.69 40.44
CA LEU A 8 -10.55 -37.34 40.01
C LEU A 8 -9.37 -36.40 39.72
N LEU A 9 -8.16 -36.74 40.16
CA LEU A 9 -6.95 -35.93 39.91
C LEU A 9 -6.20 -36.30 38.62
N LEU A 10 -6.60 -37.36 37.92
CA LEU A 10 -6.02 -37.74 36.62
C LEU A 10 -6.83 -37.26 35.41
N ALA A 11 -8.01 -36.67 35.61
CA ALA A 11 -8.89 -36.21 34.53
C ALA A 11 -8.70 -34.72 34.16
N CYS A 12 -7.90 -33.95 34.92
CA CYS A 12 -7.66 -32.53 34.66
C CYS A 12 -6.39 -32.20 33.85
N SER A 13 -5.64 -33.20 33.37
CA SER A 13 -4.41 -32.97 32.59
C SER A 13 -4.58 -33.01 31.06
N TYR A 14 -5.81 -33.17 30.55
CA TYR A 14 -6.06 -33.30 29.10
C TYR A 14 -6.40 -32.01 28.34
N PHE A 15 -6.40 -30.85 29.00
CA PHE A 15 -6.66 -29.56 28.34
C PHE A 15 -5.42 -28.64 28.37
N ALA A 16 -4.34 -29.08 27.74
CA ALA A 16 -3.25 -28.20 27.34
C ALA A 16 -2.51 -28.75 26.10
N GLN A 17 -3.24 -29.15 25.07
CA GLN A 17 -2.63 -29.16 23.73
C GLN A 17 -2.53 -27.71 23.28
N GLY A 18 -1.46 -27.02 23.71
CA GLY A 18 -1.04 -25.79 23.05
C GLY A 18 -0.92 -26.07 21.55
N GLN A 19 -1.56 -25.24 20.73
CA GLN A 19 -1.55 -25.41 19.27
C GLN A 19 -0.09 -25.44 18.77
N ASN A 20 0.41 -26.62 18.42
CA ASN A 20 1.70 -26.80 17.71
C ASN A 20 1.52 -26.60 16.18
N LYS A 21 0.50 -25.86 15.78
CA LYS A 21 0.19 -25.58 14.38
C LYS A 21 0.48 -24.11 14.12
N VAL A 22 1.03 -23.81 12.95
CA VAL A 22 1.29 -22.43 12.50
C VAL A 22 0.11 -21.83 11.74
N VAL A 23 -1.01 -22.55 11.67
CA VAL A 23 -2.22 -22.15 10.96
C VAL A 23 -2.84 -20.93 11.63
N GLY A 24 -3.14 -19.90 10.83
CA GLY A 24 -3.82 -18.71 11.32
C GLY A 24 -3.48 -17.43 10.58
N PHE A 25 -4.00 -16.34 11.13
CA PHE A 25 -3.77 -14.97 10.73
C PHE A 25 -2.68 -14.35 11.59
N TRP A 26 -1.59 -13.96 10.96
CA TRP A 26 -0.44 -13.38 11.62
C TRP A 26 -0.30 -11.94 11.17
N TYR A 27 -0.11 -11.03 12.12
CA TYR A 27 0.15 -9.63 11.84
C TYR A 27 1.41 -9.18 12.58
N GLY A 28 2.19 -8.29 11.96
CA GLY A 28 3.36 -7.78 12.63
C GLY A 28 4.20 -6.86 11.76
N THR A 29 5.41 -6.58 12.26
CA THR A 29 6.34 -5.69 11.58
C THR A 29 7.68 -6.37 11.34
N ALA A 30 8.26 -6.09 10.18
CA ALA A 30 9.59 -6.55 9.83
C ALA A 30 10.56 -5.37 9.82
N ASN A 31 11.72 -5.53 10.43
CA ASN A 31 12.75 -4.50 10.60
C ASN A 31 14.09 -5.00 10.07
N VAL A 32 14.76 -4.17 9.26
CA VAL A 32 16.08 -4.50 8.72
C VAL A 32 17.11 -4.47 9.86
N ARG A 33 18.00 -5.47 9.94
CA ARG A 33 19.02 -5.65 11.00
C ARG A 33 19.84 -4.38 11.33
N ASN A 34 20.05 -3.50 10.35
CA ASN A 34 20.76 -2.22 10.49
C ASN A 34 19.98 -1.03 9.88
N GLY A 35 18.68 -1.18 9.62
CA GLY A 35 17.87 -0.10 9.05
C GLY A 35 17.40 0.86 10.14
N GLY A 36 17.44 2.17 9.88
CA GLY A 36 16.76 3.14 10.74
C GLY A 36 15.25 2.87 10.80
N SER A 37 14.55 3.54 11.74
CA SER A 37 13.11 3.37 12.03
C SER A 37 12.15 3.59 10.84
N THR A 38 12.65 4.00 9.67
CA THR A 38 11.88 4.31 8.45
C THR A 38 11.85 3.16 7.42
N ASN A 39 12.49 2.03 7.72
CA ASN A 39 12.63 0.88 6.83
C ASN A 39 11.90 -0.35 7.39
N ASN A 40 10.72 -0.11 7.95
CA ASN A 40 9.85 -1.15 8.47
C ASN A 40 8.86 -1.62 7.39
N TYR A 41 8.51 -2.90 7.47
CA TYR A 41 7.51 -3.53 6.64
C TYR A 41 6.34 -3.89 7.55
N SER A 42 5.13 -3.46 7.24
CA SER A 42 3.94 -3.99 7.92
C SER A 42 3.50 -5.22 7.17
N MET A 43 3.35 -6.35 7.85
CA MET A 43 3.07 -7.64 7.22
C MET A 43 1.84 -8.30 7.82
N GLU A 44 1.03 -8.87 6.94
CA GLU A 44 -0.09 -9.75 7.26
C GLU A 44 0.14 -11.08 6.55
N VAL A 45 0.20 -12.17 7.30
CA VAL A 45 0.50 -13.48 6.75
C VAL A 45 -0.62 -14.44 7.14
N VAL A 46 -1.19 -15.08 6.13
CA VAL A 46 -2.21 -16.10 6.33
C VAL A 46 -1.62 -17.43 5.95
N VAL A 47 -1.65 -18.37 6.90
CA VAL A 47 -0.95 -19.65 6.77
C VAL A 47 -1.93 -20.80 6.93
N GLU A 48 -1.91 -21.72 5.99
CA GLU A 48 -2.54 -23.04 6.04
C GLU A 48 -1.45 -24.11 6.17
N GLN A 49 -1.72 -25.16 6.94
CA GLN A 49 -0.78 -26.25 7.16
C GLN A 49 -1.48 -27.58 6.92
N ASN A 50 -0.95 -28.35 5.96
CA ASN A 50 -1.33 -29.74 5.74
C ASN A 50 -0.11 -30.64 6.00
N GLY A 51 -0.08 -31.24 7.19
CA GLY A 51 1.07 -32.01 7.66
C GLY A 51 2.31 -31.13 7.82
N SER A 52 3.36 -31.40 7.04
CA SER A 52 4.59 -30.62 7.00
C SER A 52 4.61 -29.56 5.90
N THR A 53 3.62 -29.54 5.01
CA THR A 53 3.52 -28.55 3.93
C THR A 53 2.70 -27.37 4.38
N VAL A 54 3.14 -26.17 4.00
CA VAL A 54 2.49 -24.92 4.31
C VAL A 54 2.20 -24.16 3.02
N SER A 55 0.99 -23.61 2.93
CA SER A 55 0.55 -22.73 1.86
C SER A 55 -0.15 -21.50 2.43
N GLY A 56 -0.22 -20.41 1.66
CA GLY A 56 -0.89 -19.22 2.16
C GLY A 56 -0.63 -17.99 1.30
N VAL A 57 -0.86 -16.82 1.88
CA VAL A 57 -0.55 -15.52 1.26
C VAL A 57 0.06 -14.60 2.31
N MET A 58 1.10 -13.88 1.92
CA MET A 58 1.67 -12.76 2.66
C MET A 58 1.32 -11.48 1.93
N ASN A 59 0.63 -10.61 2.63
CA ASN A 59 0.47 -9.23 2.27
C ASN A 59 1.52 -8.42 3.03
N TYR A 60 2.18 -7.49 2.35
CA TYR A 60 3.00 -6.52 3.06
C TYR A 60 2.88 -5.13 2.45
N TYR A 61 3.00 -4.17 3.35
CA TYR A 61 3.09 -2.75 3.05
C TYR A 61 4.52 -2.31 3.32
N PHE A 62 5.16 -1.75 2.29
CA PHE A 62 6.46 -1.13 2.41
C PHE A 62 6.38 0.28 1.82
N ARG A 63 6.52 1.28 2.69
CA ARG A 63 6.25 2.68 2.34
C ARG A 63 4.85 2.82 1.73
N ASN A 64 4.76 3.14 0.43
CA ASN A 64 3.51 3.34 -0.31
C ASN A 64 3.18 2.16 -1.24
N SER A 65 3.94 1.07 -1.16
CA SER A 65 3.80 -0.12 -1.99
C SER A 65 3.11 -1.23 -1.19
N PHE A 66 2.04 -1.78 -1.76
CA PHE A 66 1.38 -2.98 -1.24
C PHE A 66 1.69 -4.15 -2.16
N ARG A 67 2.09 -5.28 -1.58
CA ARG A 67 2.29 -6.52 -2.33
C ARG A 67 1.62 -7.69 -1.65
N SER A 68 0.99 -8.54 -2.45
CA SER A 68 0.36 -9.79 -2.03
C SER A 68 1.07 -10.96 -2.73
N ILE A 69 1.80 -11.75 -1.96
CA ILE A 69 2.65 -12.84 -2.45
C ILE A 69 2.15 -14.19 -1.91
N PRO A 70 1.88 -15.18 -2.76
CA PRO A 70 1.54 -16.53 -2.35
C PRO A 70 2.75 -17.20 -1.73
N LEU A 71 2.47 -17.96 -0.68
CA LEU A 71 3.46 -18.68 0.10
C LEU A 71 3.38 -20.16 -0.26
N LYS A 72 4.55 -20.77 -0.42
CA LYS A 72 4.70 -22.22 -0.34
C LYS A 72 5.91 -22.52 0.51
N GLY A 73 5.73 -23.31 1.56
CA GLY A 73 6.77 -23.57 2.53
C GLY A 73 6.61 -24.91 3.21
N THR A 74 7.45 -25.12 4.22
CA THR A 74 7.44 -26.30 5.06
C THR A 74 7.42 -25.92 6.53
N TYR A 75 6.72 -26.69 7.34
CA TYR A 75 6.69 -26.54 8.78
C TYR A 75 7.14 -27.84 9.45
N ASN A 76 8.14 -27.71 10.33
CA ASN A 76 8.60 -28.82 11.14
C ASN A 76 7.96 -28.70 12.54
N THR A 77 7.08 -29.64 12.87
CA THR A 77 6.35 -29.66 14.15
C THR A 77 7.26 -29.94 15.34
N THR A 78 8.36 -30.65 15.15
CA THR A 78 9.33 -30.98 16.20
C THR A 78 10.16 -29.76 16.59
N THR A 79 10.67 -29.02 15.61
CA THR A 79 11.48 -27.82 15.84
C THR A 79 10.66 -26.53 15.88
N ARG A 80 9.35 -26.62 15.61
CA ARG A 80 8.40 -25.50 15.46
C ARG A 80 8.87 -24.44 14.45
N GLN A 81 9.61 -24.87 13.43
CA GLN A 81 10.23 -23.98 12.46
C GLN A 81 9.41 -23.93 11.17
N LEU A 82 9.04 -22.73 10.73
CA LEU A 82 8.44 -22.44 9.44
C LEU A 82 9.54 -21.96 8.47
N ARG A 83 9.61 -22.57 7.29
CA ARG A 83 10.50 -22.15 6.21
C ARG A 83 9.71 -21.86 4.93
N ILE A 84 9.88 -20.67 4.37
CA ILE A 84 9.26 -20.28 3.11
C ILE A 84 10.35 -19.74 2.18
N PRO A 85 10.79 -20.50 1.16
CA PRO A 85 11.84 -20.07 0.25
C PRO A 85 11.32 -19.11 -0.84
N ASN A 86 12.25 -18.40 -1.49
CA ASN A 86 12.01 -17.64 -2.73
C ASN A 86 10.96 -16.52 -2.64
N LEU A 87 10.95 -15.76 -1.55
CA LEU A 87 10.06 -14.60 -1.40
C LEU A 87 10.72 -13.34 -1.97
N ALA A 88 10.01 -12.63 -2.85
CA ALA A 88 10.45 -11.36 -3.42
C ALA A 88 10.00 -10.19 -2.54
N LEU A 89 10.91 -9.66 -1.70
CA LEU A 89 10.66 -8.49 -0.88
C LEU A 89 11.28 -7.24 -1.51
N THR A 90 10.57 -6.11 -1.50
CA THR A 90 11.15 -4.84 -1.96
C THR A 90 12.36 -4.47 -1.10
N TYR A 91 13.47 -4.13 -1.76
CA TYR A 91 14.69 -3.71 -1.11
C TYR A 91 14.46 -2.46 -0.25
N HIS A 92 14.97 -2.46 0.98
CA HIS A 92 14.70 -1.38 1.95
C HIS A 92 15.17 0.01 1.49
N GLY A 93 16.19 0.05 0.62
CA GLY A 93 16.70 1.28 0.01
C GLY A 93 15.94 1.71 -1.25
N SER A 94 14.90 0.98 -1.68
CA SER A 94 14.10 1.35 -2.83
C SER A 94 13.33 2.65 -2.61
N THR A 95 13.25 3.44 -3.68
CA THR A 95 12.54 4.72 -3.73
C THR A 95 11.29 4.56 -4.59
N ALA A 96 10.37 5.52 -4.52
CA ALA A 96 9.10 5.48 -5.25
C ALA A 96 9.26 5.35 -6.79
N SER A 97 10.43 5.67 -7.33
CA SER A 97 10.72 5.62 -8.78
C SER A 97 11.54 4.41 -9.21
N PHE A 98 12.09 3.63 -8.26
CA PHE A 98 12.93 2.47 -8.55
C PHE A 98 12.83 1.42 -7.43
N GLU A 99 11.98 0.42 -7.66
CA GLU A 99 11.82 -0.74 -6.80
C GLU A 99 12.75 -1.87 -7.27
N VAL A 100 13.60 -2.36 -6.37
CA VAL A 100 14.47 -3.50 -6.62
C VAL A 100 14.00 -4.62 -5.71
N ASP A 101 13.75 -5.80 -6.27
CA ASP A 101 13.31 -6.93 -5.48
C ASP A 101 14.51 -7.71 -4.93
N CYS A 102 14.44 -8.01 -3.64
CA CYS A 102 15.32 -8.89 -2.91
C CYS A 102 14.68 -10.27 -2.81
N MET A 103 15.27 -11.26 -3.46
CA MET A 103 14.85 -12.66 -3.29
C MET A 103 15.43 -13.19 -1.98
N MET A 104 14.54 -13.58 -1.07
CA MET A 104 14.89 -13.99 0.29
C MET A 104 14.17 -15.29 0.68
N ASP A 105 14.76 -16.01 1.62
CA ASP A 105 14.14 -17.15 2.28
C ASP A 105 13.69 -16.72 3.69
N PHE A 106 12.44 -16.96 4.03
CA PHE A 106 11.94 -16.77 5.38
C PHE A 106 12.21 -18.00 6.24
N VAL A 107 12.70 -17.77 7.46
CA VAL A 107 12.85 -18.78 8.51
C VAL A 107 12.31 -18.21 9.82
N GLY A 108 11.27 -18.83 10.36
CA GLY A 108 10.64 -18.42 11.62
C GLY A 108 10.43 -19.57 12.59
N THR A 109 10.33 -19.27 13.87
CA THR A 109 10.09 -20.21 14.97
C THR A 109 8.83 -19.80 15.72
N LEU A 110 7.88 -20.74 15.83
CA LEU A 110 6.64 -20.53 16.55
C LEU A 110 6.88 -20.62 18.06
N ARG A 111 6.58 -19.54 18.78
CA ARG A 111 6.58 -19.44 20.23
C ARG A 111 5.15 -19.36 20.74
N VAL A 112 4.74 -20.32 21.54
CA VAL A 112 3.38 -20.37 22.14
C VAL A 112 3.50 -20.14 23.63
N SER A 113 2.72 -19.22 24.16
CA SER A 113 2.65 -18.90 25.60
C SER A 113 1.19 -18.91 26.08
N ARG A 114 0.95 -18.58 27.35
CA ARG A 114 -0.41 -18.36 27.89
C ARG A 114 -1.02 -17.04 27.42
N GLU A 115 -0.19 -16.09 26.98
CA GLU A 115 -0.59 -14.72 26.61
C GLU A 115 -0.86 -14.58 25.10
N GLY A 116 -0.49 -15.60 24.31
CA GLY A 116 -0.66 -15.63 22.87
C GLY A 116 0.42 -16.44 22.17
N SER A 117 0.28 -16.56 20.85
CA SER A 117 1.27 -17.19 19.97
C SER A 117 1.98 -16.13 19.13
N ASN A 118 3.32 -16.16 19.15
CA ASN A 118 4.17 -15.29 18.34
C ASN A 118 5.01 -16.11 17.36
N LEU A 119 5.23 -15.56 16.16
CA LEU A 119 6.12 -16.11 15.16
C LEU A 119 7.35 -15.20 15.02
N ASP A 120 8.45 -15.61 15.66
CA ASP A 120 9.74 -14.94 15.61
C ASP A 120 10.50 -15.42 14.38
N GLY A 121 10.83 -14.53 13.44
CA GLY A 121 11.49 -14.95 12.20
C GLY A 121 12.49 -13.97 11.62
N ARG A 122 13.12 -14.40 10.55
CA ARG A 122 13.98 -13.56 9.72
C ARG A 122 13.87 -13.94 8.26
N PHE A 123 13.96 -12.94 7.39
CA PHE A 123 14.24 -13.11 5.98
C PHE A 123 15.75 -13.08 5.77
N VAL A 124 16.26 -14.09 5.07
CA VAL A 124 17.66 -14.24 4.74
C VAL A 124 17.81 -14.13 3.23
N GLY A 125 18.61 -13.17 2.76
CA GLY A 125 18.91 -13.04 1.34
C GLY A 125 19.56 -14.31 0.79
N GLN A 126 19.20 -14.70 -0.43
CA GLN A 126 19.84 -15.85 -1.08
C GLN A 126 21.34 -15.58 -1.30
N SER A 127 22.13 -16.64 -1.48
CA SER A 127 23.59 -16.53 -1.62
C SER A 127 24.04 -15.50 -2.66
N GLN A 128 23.32 -15.40 -3.77
CA GLN A 128 23.56 -14.44 -4.86
C GLN A 128 23.22 -12.98 -4.51
N TYR A 129 22.43 -12.73 -3.47
CA TYR A 129 22.02 -11.41 -2.99
C TYR A 129 22.57 -11.06 -1.59
N ARG A 130 23.50 -11.86 -1.06
CA ARG A 130 23.98 -11.78 0.33
C ARG A 130 24.52 -10.40 0.75
N ASN A 131 25.09 -9.65 -0.21
CA ASN A 131 25.65 -8.31 0.04
C ASN A 131 24.64 -7.18 -0.20
N THR A 132 23.56 -7.45 -0.93
CA THR A 132 22.56 -6.44 -1.33
C THR A 132 21.32 -6.52 -0.44
N CYS A 133 20.95 -7.72 0.03
CA CYS A 133 19.73 -7.94 0.79
C CYS A 133 20.09 -8.29 2.25
N PRO A 134 20.19 -7.29 3.13
CA PRO A 134 20.44 -7.54 4.55
C PRO A 134 19.30 -8.33 5.17
N GLU A 135 19.57 -8.99 6.28
CA GLU A 135 18.54 -9.73 7.01
C GLU A 135 17.46 -8.79 7.55
N ILE A 136 16.20 -9.22 7.41
CA ILE A 136 15.02 -8.51 7.91
C ILE A 136 14.43 -9.39 9.00
N PHE A 137 14.38 -8.89 10.23
CA PHE A 137 13.76 -9.60 11.34
C PHE A 137 12.27 -9.33 11.36
N LEU A 138 11.48 -10.36 11.62
CA LEU A 138 10.03 -10.31 11.65
C LEU A 138 9.57 -10.79 13.02
N ASP A 139 8.71 -10.01 13.65
CA ASP A 139 7.92 -10.44 14.81
C ASP A 139 6.45 -10.29 14.44
N MET A 140 5.69 -11.38 14.60
CA MET A 140 4.25 -11.40 14.33
C MET A 140 3.49 -12.04 15.47
N ALA A 141 2.34 -11.48 15.78
CA ALA A 141 1.37 -12.04 16.71
C ALA A 141 0.23 -12.73 15.93
N LEU A 142 -0.29 -13.81 16.50
CA LEU A 142 -1.47 -14.50 15.99
C LEU A 142 -2.74 -13.72 16.37
N ASP A 143 -3.59 -13.44 15.39
CA ASP A 143 -4.96 -13.01 15.63
C ASP A 143 -5.85 -14.24 15.86
N GLU A 144 -6.12 -14.55 17.13
CA GLU A 144 -6.94 -15.72 17.51
C GLU A 144 -8.41 -15.59 17.09
N GLU A 145 -8.94 -14.38 16.94
CA GLU A 145 -10.34 -14.16 16.58
C GLU A 145 -10.55 -14.34 15.07
N ALA A 146 -9.70 -13.69 14.27
CA ALA A 146 -9.68 -13.90 12.82
C ALA A 146 -9.38 -15.36 12.46
N SER A 147 -8.51 -16.02 13.23
CA SER A 147 -8.16 -17.43 13.04
C SER A 147 -9.29 -18.42 13.40
N LYS A 148 -10.37 -18.00 14.06
CA LYS A 148 -11.55 -18.87 14.27
C LYS A 148 -12.41 -19.01 13.01
N ASN A 149 -12.36 -18.04 12.10
CA ASN A 149 -13.18 -17.98 10.88
C ASN A 149 -12.35 -18.19 9.60
N LEU A 150 -11.41 -19.13 9.66
CA LEU A 150 -10.47 -19.46 8.58
C LEU A 150 -11.15 -19.69 7.22
N ASP A 151 -12.32 -20.34 7.17
CA ASP A 151 -13.01 -20.69 5.92
C ASP A 151 -13.45 -19.47 5.09
N SER A 152 -13.94 -18.40 5.74
CA SER A 152 -14.36 -17.18 5.04
C SER A 152 -13.16 -16.45 4.44
N VAL A 153 -12.04 -16.45 5.13
CA VAL A 153 -10.87 -15.70 4.71
C VAL A 153 -10.05 -16.47 3.66
N TYR A 154 -10.08 -17.80 3.68
CA TYR A 154 -9.53 -18.60 2.58
C TYR A 154 -10.32 -18.44 1.28
N ALA A 155 -11.63 -18.20 1.36
CA ALA A 155 -12.42 -17.82 0.18
C ALA A 155 -11.92 -16.49 -0.41
N ASP A 156 -11.46 -15.55 0.42
CA ASP A 156 -10.91 -14.26 -0.02
C ASP A 156 -9.49 -14.40 -0.60
N ILE A 157 -8.66 -15.25 0.01
CA ILE A 157 -7.30 -15.56 -0.44
C ILE A 157 -7.30 -16.30 -1.78
N ARG A 158 -8.19 -17.27 -2.00
CA ARG A 158 -8.31 -17.96 -3.30
C ARG A 158 -8.78 -17.02 -4.42
N ARG A 159 -9.50 -15.95 -4.08
CA ARG A 159 -9.90 -14.89 -5.03
C ARG A 159 -8.77 -13.91 -5.32
N LYS A 160 -7.87 -13.66 -4.36
CA LYS A 160 -6.69 -12.80 -4.53
C LYS A 160 -5.55 -13.56 -5.24
N ARG A 161 -5.59 -13.54 -6.57
CA ARG A 161 -4.47 -13.93 -7.46
C ARG A 161 -3.26 -13.02 -7.16
N GLU A 162 -2.01 -13.49 -7.36
CA GLU A 162 -0.82 -12.62 -7.33
C GLU A 162 -1.10 -11.34 -8.10
N SER A 163 -1.18 -10.22 -7.41
CA SER A 163 -1.33 -8.92 -8.01
C SER A 163 -0.14 -8.07 -7.62
N TYR A 164 0.76 -7.84 -8.57
CA TYR A 164 1.55 -6.60 -8.60
C TYR A 164 0.57 -5.46 -8.91
N ALA A 165 -0.28 -5.12 -7.96
CA ALA A 165 -1.20 -4.01 -8.09
C ALA A 165 -0.50 -2.77 -7.55
N LEU A 166 0.34 -2.14 -8.39
CA LEU A 166 0.26 -0.69 -8.41
C LEU A 166 -1.20 -0.40 -8.74
N TRP A 167 -1.94 0.24 -7.83
CA TRP A 167 -3.32 0.59 -8.09
C TRP A 167 -3.40 1.29 -9.46
N GLN A 168 -4.10 0.65 -10.40
CA GLN A 168 -4.40 1.18 -11.71
C GLN A 168 -5.92 1.08 -11.86
N PRO A 169 -6.60 2.17 -12.24
CA PRO A 169 -8.05 2.15 -12.40
C PRO A 169 -8.45 1.09 -13.43
N GLY A 170 -9.41 0.22 -13.08
CA GLY A 170 -9.98 -0.76 -14.01
C GLY A 170 -10.94 -0.13 -15.03
N GLU A 171 -11.45 -0.89 -16.00
CA GLU A 171 -12.40 -0.37 -17.01
C GLU A 171 -13.67 0.25 -16.41
N ALA A 172 -14.16 -0.28 -15.28
CA ALA A 172 -15.30 0.30 -14.55
C ALA A 172 -14.94 1.61 -13.82
N ASP A 173 -13.67 1.79 -13.45
CA ASP A 173 -13.12 2.98 -12.78
C ASP A 173 -12.77 4.09 -13.78
N THR A 174 -12.56 3.74 -15.05
CA THR A 174 -12.49 4.69 -16.16
C THR A 174 -13.83 5.32 -16.52
N LEU A 175 -14.95 4.81 -15.97
CA LEU A 175 -16.23 5.52 -16.06
C LEU A 175 -16.14 6.80 -15.23
N VAL A 176 -16.02 7.92 -15.94
CA VAL A 176 -15.82 9.24 -15.36
C VAL A 176 -16.95 9.58 -14.39
N ALA A 177 -16.62 9.85 -13.12
CA ALA A 177 -17.61 10.26 -12.12
C ALA A 177 -18.18 11.65 -12.44
N ALA A 178 -17.33 12.55 -12.94
CA ALA A 178 -17.72 13.84 -13.48
C ALA A 178 -16.68 14.35 -14.49
N THR A 179 -17.13 14.79 -15.68
CA THR A 179 -16.30 15.53 -16.63
C THR A 179 -16.51 17.01 -16.38
N ILE A 180 -15.48 17.71 -15.89
CA ILE A 180 -15.53 19.14 -15.63
C ILE A 180 -14.91 19.89 -16.80
N LEU A 181 -15.70 20.77 -17.41
CA LEU A 181 -15.18 21.73 -18.38
C LEU A 181 -14.39 22.81 -17.62
N GLN A 182 -13.24 23.19 -18.16
CA GLN A 182 -12.41 24.26 -17.64
C GLN A 182 -13.18 25.60 -17.67
N ARG A 183 -13.84 25.92 -16.55
CA ARG A 183 -14.49 27.20 -16.30
C ARG A 183 -14.08 27.65 -14.91
N PRO A 184 -13.62 28.89 -14.74
CA PRO A 184 -13.26 29.38 -13.41
C PRO A 184 -14.52 29.40 -12.53
N VAL A 185 -14.40 28.81 -11.34
CA VAL A 185 -15.47 28.82 -10.34
C VAL A 185 -15.05 29.76 -9.20
N VAL A 186 -15.98 30.60 -8.75
CA VAL A 186 -15.69 31.57 -7.68
C VAL A 186 -16.06 30.97 -6.34
N ASN A 187 -15.06 30.68 -5.51
CA ASN A 187 -15.24 30.37 -4.09
C ASN A 187 -14.16 31.11 -3.28
N TYR A 188 -14.55 32.21 -2.62
CA TYR A 188 -13.61 33.09 -1.93
C TYR A 188 -12.94 32.42 -0.72
N VAL A 189 -13.62 31.49 -0.04
CA VAL A 189 -13.08 30.80 1.14
C VAL A 189 -11.92 29.90 0.73
N VAL A 190 -12.17 28.99 -0.21
CA VAL A 190 -11.16 28.04 -0.72
C VAL A 190 -10.01 28.80 -1.38
N THR A 191 -10.32 29.85 -2.16
CA THR A 191 -9.29 30.67 -2.83
C THR A 191 -8.38 31.41 -1.83
N ASN A 192 -8.95 31.93 -0.73
CA ASN A 192 -8.15 32.61 0.29
C ASN A 192 -7.28 31.63 1.08
N GLN A 193 -7.80 30.44 1.41
CA GLN A 193 -7.01 29.38 2.06
C GLN A 193 -5.87 28.89 1.16
N PHE A 194 -6.14 28.72 -0.13
CA PHE A 194 -5.13 28.34 -1.13
C PHE A 194 -3.95 29.32 -1.16
N ARG A 195 -4.21 30.63 -1.15
CA ARG A 195 -3.16 31.66 -1.12
C ARG A 195 -2.30 31.62 0.15
N GLY A 196 -2.83 31.07 1.24
CA GLY A 196 -2.11 30.90 2.51
C GLY A 196 -1.23 29.65 2.57
N ARG A 197 -1.35 28.72 1.61
CA ARG A 197 -0.59 27.46 1.60
C ARG A 197 0.61 27.53 0.65
N VAL A 198 1.68 26.84 1.02
CA VAL A 198 2.89 26.75 0.18
C VAL A 198 2.60 25.82 -1.01
N LYS A 199 2.89 26.29 -2.23
CA LYS A 199 2.85 25.43 -3.42
C LYS A 199 4.12 24.59 -3.48
N GLU A 200 3.98 23.27 -3.36
CA GLU A 200 5.08 22.32 -3.46
C GLU A 200 5.04 21.65 -4.84
N VAL A 201 6.04 21.91 -5.67
CA VAL A 201 6.14 21.29 -6.99
C VAL A 201 6.63 19.86 -6.80
N GLN A 202 5.75 18.88 -7.06
CA GLN A 202 6.07 17.46 -6.88
C GLN A 202 6.45 16.78 -8.20
N ASN A 203 6.04 17.33 -9.35
CA ASN A 203 6.41 16.80 -10.65
C ASN A 203 6.41 17.88 -11.74
N GLU A 204 7.23 17.68 -12.77
CA GLU A 204 7.28 18.46 -14.00
C GLU A 204 7.20 17.50 -15.19
N ILE A 205 6.21 17.68 -16.05
CA ILE A 205 6.00 16.85 -17.25
C ILE A 205 6.04 17.68 -18.51
N GLU A 206 6.56 17.08 -19.58
CA GLU A 206 6.54 17.66 -20.92
C GLU A 206 5.47 17.00 -21.79
N VAL A 207 4.66 17.84 -22.42
CA VAL A 207 3.54 17.44 -23.29
C VAL A 207 3.63 18.10 -24.65
N THR A 208 3.03 17.46 -25.65
CA THR A 208 3.00 17.94 -27.04
C THR A 208 1.67 18.56 -27.44
N SER A 209 0.55 18.08 -26.88
CA SER A 209 -0.79 18.55 -27.24
C SER A 209 -1.12 19.93 -26.67
N ASP A 210 -2.03 20.64 -27.32
CA ASP A 210 -2.56 21.94 -26.86
C ASP A 210 -3.50 21.81 -25.65
N SER A 211 -4.04 20.60 -25.43
CA SER A 211 -4.89 20.28 -24.29
C SER A 211 -4.58 18.90 -23.76
N VAL A 212 -4.76 18.70 -22.46
CA VAL A 212 -4.56 17.42 -21.77
C VAL A 212 -5.83 17.01 -21.04
N LEU A 213 -6.04 15.70 -20.88
CA LEU A 213 -7.03 15.17 -19.95
C LEU A 213 -6.34 14.83 -18.64
N VAL A 214 -6.84 15.38 -17.54
CA VAL A 214 -6.32 15.14 -16.20
C VAL A 214 -7.38 14.41 -15.39
N ASN A 215 -7.05 13.23 -14.90
CA ASN A 215 -7.90 12.45 -14.02
C ASN A 215 -7.29 12.41 -12.62
N PHE A 216 -8.11 12.64 -11.60
CA PHE A 216 -7.75 12.42 -10.20
C PHE A 216 -8.50 11.21 -9.65
N TYR A 217 -7.78 10.41 -8.88
CA TYR A 217 -8.29 9.26 -8.15
C TYR A 217 -7.71 9.24 -6.74
N ASP A 218 -8.37 8.51 -5.85
CA ASP A 218 -7.80 8.15 -4.56
C ASP A 218 -6.53 7.30 -4.74
N ASN A 219 -5.52 7.50 -3.90
CA ASN A 219 -4.27 6.73 -3.95
C ASN A 219 -4.15 5.78 -2.75
N GLY A 220 -5.09 4.84 -2.64
CA GLY A 220 -5.00 3.73 -1.70
C GLY A 220 -6.36 3.25 -1.25
N GLU A 221 -6.70 3.58 0.01
CA GLU A 221 -8.00 3.30 0.61
C GLU A 221 -8.85 4.57 0.54
N VAL A 222 -10.06 4.46 -0.01
CA VAL A 222 -11.02 5.58 -0.04
C VAL A 222 -11.47 5.88 1.37
N ASP A 223 -10.85 6.88 1.98
CA ASP A 223 -10.94 7.15 3.41
C ASP A 223 -11.55 8.52 3.73
N GLY A 224 -12.08 9.20 2.71
CA GLY A 224 -12.77 10.47 2.85
C GLY A 224 -11.97 11.68 2.35
N ASP A 225 -10.85 11.45 1.67
CA ASP A 225 -10.06 12.51 1.05
C ASP A 225 -10.91 13.38 0.10
N SER A 226 -10.91 14.70 0.34
CA SER A 226 -11.58 15.69 -0.50
C SER A 226 -10.59 16.75 -0.98
N ILE A 227 -10.68 17.09 -2.27
CA ILE A 227 -9.75 18.01 -2.92
C ILE A 227 -10.45 19.12 -3.71
N SER A 228 -9.75 20.24 -3.79
CA SER A 228 -9.98 21.32 -4.74
C SER A 228 -8.85 21.35 -5.77
N VAL A 229 -9.18 21.60 -7.03
CA VAL A 229 -8.22 21.64 -8.14
C VAL A 229 -8.12 23.05 -8.69
N PHE A 230 -6.90 23.55 -8.76
CA PHE A 230 -6.56 24.83 -9.34
C PHE A 230 -5.76 24.64 -10.62
N PHE A 231 -5.99 25.51 -11.60
CA PHE A 231 -5.17 25.61 -12.80
C PHE A 231 -4.68 27.04 -12.96
N ASN A 232 -3.37 27.23 -13.03
CA ASN A 232 -2.76 28.56 -13.15
C ASN A 232 -3.31 29.54 -12.09
N ASP A 233 -3.40 29.08 -10.84
CA ASP A 233 -3.97 29.79 -9.68
C ASP A 233 -5.48 30.14 -9.76
N GLN A 234 -6.19 29.62 -10.76
CA GLN A 234 -7.64 29.73 -10.88
C GLN A 234 -8.33 28.44 -10.43
N LEU A 235 -9.33 28.56 -9.55
CA LEU A 235 -10.09 27.42 -9.07
C LEU A 235 -10.94 26.82 -10.21
N LEU A 236 -10.70 25.55 -10.52
CA LEU A 236 -11.49 24.79 -11.51
C LEU A 236 -12.65 24.03 -10.87
N SER A 237 -12.41 23.46 -9.69
CA SER A 237 -13.42 22.72 -8.93
C SER A 237 -13.01 22.64 -7.47
N PHE A 238 -14.00 22.58 -6.58
CA PHE A 238 -13.79 22.46 -5.14
C PHE A 238 -14.57 21.30 -4.54
N ASN A 239 -14.13 20.81 -3.38
CA ASN A 239 -14.78 19.77 -2.56
C ASN A 239 -15.16 18.52 -3.36
N ARG A 240 -14.17 17.96 -4.07
CA ARG A 240 -14.32 16.70 -4.79
C ARG A 240 -13.76 15.57 -3.96
N LEU A 241 -14.64 14.65 -3.58
CA LEU A 241 -14.26 13.41 -2.92
C LEU A 241 -13.44 12.54 -3.87
N LEU A 242 -12.23 12.17 -3.45
CA LEU A 242 -11.43 11.17 -4.13
C LEU A 242 -12.06 9.80 -3.96
N SER A 243 -12.00 8.98 -5.01
CA SER A 243 -12.52 7.63 -5.00
C SER A 243 -11.77 6.77 -6.02
N ALA A 244 -12.16 5.50 -6.13
CA ALA A 244 -11.72 4.64 -7.23
C ALA A 244 -12.15 5.17 -8.62
N LYS A 245 -13.18 6.02 -8.71
CA LYS A 245 -13.63 6.62 -9.97
C LYS A 245 -12.96 7.96 -10.26
N ALA A 246 -12.65 8.19 -11.53
CA ALA A 246 -11.96 9.39 -11.99
C ALA A 246 -12.81 10.66 -11.83
N ILE A 247 -12.21 11.71 -11.26
CA ILE A 247 -12.64 13.09 -11.49
C ILE A 247 -11.82 13.62 -12.67
N GLN A 248 -12.49 13.90 -13.79
CA GLN A 248 -11.82 14.24 -15.04
C GLN A 248 -11.94 15.73 -15.38
N PHE A 249 -10.82 16.32 -15.77
CA PHE A 249 -10.70 17.69 -16.26
C PHE A 249 -10.10 17.67 -17.66
N LYS A 250 -10.76 18.33 -18.61
CA LYS A 250 -10.14 18.66 -19.90
C LYS A 250 -9.56 20.06 -19.82
N ILE A 251 -8.24 20.17 -19.87
CA ILE A 251 -7.52 21.41 -19.63
C ILE A 251 -6.80 21.84 -20.92
N GLY A 252 -7.13 23.03 -21.42
CA GLY A 252 -6.36 23.72 -22.45
C GLY A 252 -5.15 24.41 -21.83
N LEU A 253 -3.97 24.20 -22.42
CA LEU A 253 -2.72 24.80 -21.96
C LEU A 253 -2.60 26.23 -22.47
N ASP A 254 -2.12 27.13 -21.62
CA ASP A 254 -1.78 28.49 -22.01
C ASP A 254 -0.38 28.51 -22.65
N PRO A 255 -0.25 28.79 -23.96
CA PRO A 255 1.03 28.78 -24.65
C PRO A 255 1.91 29.99 -24.30
N SER A 256 1.36 31.02 -23.65
CA SER A 256 2.12 32.20 -23.22
C SER A 256 2.94 31.93 -21.96
N LYS A 257 2.60 30.87 -21.21
CA LYS A 257 3.32 30.48 -19.99
C LYS A 257 4.37 29.42 -20.30
N GLU A 258 5.54 29.55 -19.67
CA GLU A 258 6.57 28.50 -19.69
C GLU A 258 6.04 27.21 -19.04
N PHE A 259 5.27 27.35 -17.96
CA PHE A 259 4.62 26.25 -17.26
C PHE A 259 3.15 26.54 -17.03
N ASN A 260 2.34 25.53 -17.29
CA ASN A 260 0.97 25.47 -16.84
C ASN A 260 0.91 24.67 -15.53
N GLU A 261 0.42 25.26 -14.46
CA GLU A 261 0.39 24.64 -13.13
C GLU A 261 -0.98 24.04 -12.86
N VAL A 262 -1.04 22.74 -12.57
CA VAL A 262 -2.21 22.08 -11.99
C VAL A 262 -1.89 21.83 -10.52
N THR A 263 -2.70 22.37 -9.61
CA THR A 263 -2.47 22.25 -8.17
C THR A 263 -3.63 21.55 -7.48
N MET A 264 -3.30 20.49 -6.74
CA MET A 264 -4.20 19.78 -5.84
C MET A 264 -4.11 20.38 -4.44
N PHE A 265 -5.23 20.97 -4.02
CA PHE A 265 -5.42 21.52 -2.69
C PHE A 265 -6.25 20.54 -1.85
N ALA A 266 -5.73 20.14 -0.69
CA ALA A 266 -6.42 19.28 0.25
C ALA A 266 -7.51 20.05 1.01
N ASP A 267 -8.79 19.76 0.76
CA ASP A 267 -9.89 20.34 1.55
C ASP A 267 -9.95 19.72 2.96
N ASN A 268 -9.49 18.47 3.09
CA ASN A 268 -9.30 17.76 4.36
C ASN A 268 -8.05 16.84 4.27
N LEU A 269 -7.80 16.02 5.29
CA LEU A 269 -6.69 15.05 5.32
C LEU A 269 -7.17 13.60 5.16
N GLY A 270 -8.45 13.38 4.86
CA GLY A 270 -9.05 12.06 4.97
C GLY A 270 -9.07 11.55 6.41
N ARG A 271 -9.18 10.22 6.56
CA ARG A 271 -9.04 9.53 7.85
C ARG A 271 -7.57 9.22 8.14
N ILE A 272 -6.75 9.05 7.12
CA ILE A 272 -5.33 8.69 7.14
C ILE A 272 -4.57 9.80 6.43
N ALA A 273 -3.99 10.72 7.21
CA ALA A 273 -3.18 11.80 6.65
C ALA A 273 -1.86 11.27 6.04
N PRO A 274 -1.30 11.94 5.01
CA PRO A 274 -1.81 13.13 4.31
C PRO A 274 -2.89 12.80 3.26
N ASN A 275 -3.55 13.82 2.69
CA ASN A 275 -4.48 13.62 1.58
C ASN A 275 -3.70 13.26 0.31
N THR A 276 -3.99 12.10 -0.28
CA THR A 276 -3.20 11.59 -1.41
C THR A 276 -4.05 11.25 -2.62
N SER A 277 -3.52 11.53 -3.82
CA SER A 277 -4.19 11.18 -5.07
C SER A 277 -3.24 10.59 -6.10
N LEU A 278 -3.80 9.80 -7.02
CA LEU A 278 -3.16 9.49 -8.30
C LEU A 278 -3.75 10.44 -9.34
N MET A 279 -2.89 11.32 -9.86
CA MET A 279 -3.18 12.16 -11.02
C MET A 279 -2.66 11.48 -12.29
N ILE A 280 -3.55 11.18 -13.22
CA ILE A 280 -3.20 10.67 -14.55
C ILE A 280 -3.40 11.77 -15.57
N VAL A 281 -2.35 12.10 -16.32
CA VAL A 281 -2.39 13.07 -17.42
C VAL A 281 -2.27 12.35 -18.76
N TYR A 282 -3.24 12.56 -19.63
CA TYR A 282 -3.22 12.07 -21.01
C TYR A 282 -2.88 13.22 -21.97
N ASP A 283 -1.76 13.05 -22.68
CA ASP A 283 -1.30 13.86 -23.80
C ASP A 283 -1.49 13.04 -25.10
N GLY A 284 -2.70 13.10 -25.67
CA GLY A 284 -3.10 12.18 -26.73
C GLY A 284 -3.06 10.73 -26.26
N ASN A 285 -2.16 9.92 -26.84
CA ASN A 285 -1.96 8.51 -26.45
C ASN A 285 -0.92 8.33 -25.34
N LYS A 286 -0.19 9.39 -24.97
CA LYS A 286 0.84 9.31 -23.94
C LYS A 286 0.21 9.53 -22.57
N ARG A 287 0.50 8.62 -21.65
CA ARG A 287 -0.03 8.62 -20.28
C ARG A 287 1.09 8.94 -19.29
N HIS A 288 0.82 9.84 -18.36
CA HIS A 288 1.70 10.22 -17.26
C HIS A 288 1.00 9.95 -15.93
N ASP A 289 1.58 9.09 -15.10
CA ASP A 289 1.03 8.73 -13.80
C ASP A 289 1.82 9.45 -12.70
N ILE A 290 1.14 10.28 -11.92
CA ILE A 290 1.75 11.19 -10.96
C ILE A 290 1.03 11.03 -9.62
N ARG A 291 1.75 10.61 -8.59
CA ARG A 291 1.21 10.57 -7.22
C ARG A 291 1.41 11.91 -6.56
N LEU A 292 0.35 12.43 -5.97
CA LEU A 292 0.33 13.71 -5.29
C LEU A 292 0.00 13.52 -3.81
N SER A 293 0.65 14.32 -2.97
CA SER A 293 0.40 14.35 -1.54
C SER A 293 0.24 15.79 -1.08
N SER A 294 -0.90 16.12 -0.47
CA SER A 294 -1.24 17.47 -0.05
C SER A 294 -1.69 17.46 1.41
N ASN A 295 -1.49 18.58 2.10
CA ASN A 295 -1.91 18.71 3.50
C ASN A 295 -2.45 20.13 3.77
N LEU A 296 -2.69 20.45 5.05
CA LEU A 296 -3.27 21.75 5.42
C LEU A 296 -2.29 22.92 5.35
N GLU A 297 -1.00 22.67 5.11
CA GLU A 297 0.07 23.67 5.00
C GLU A 297 0.61 23.80 3.56
N LYS A 298 0.67 22.69 2.83
CA LYS A 298 1.26 22.56 1.51
C LYS A 298 0.26 22.02 0.50
N SER A 299 0.26 22.60 -0.70
CA SER A 299 -0.52 22.11 -1.84
C SER A 299 0.39 21.46 -2.88
N ALA A 300 -0.03 20.33 -3.43
CA ALA A 300 0.75 19.58 -4.41
C ALA A 300 0.55 20.15 -5.82
N THR A 301 1.62 20.60 -6.45
CA THR A 301 1.59 21.22 -7.79
C THR A 301 2.34 20.36 -8.81
N VAL A 302 1.72 20.15 -9.97
CA VAL A 302 2.34 19.59 -11.18
C VAL A 302 2.54 20.68 -12.20
N ARG A 303 3.76 20.80 -12.72
CA ARG A 303 4.10 21.71 -13.81
C ARG A 303 4.03 20.98 -15.14
N ILE A 304 3.28 21.55 -16.07
CA ILE A 304 3.11 21.02 -17.42
C ILE A 304 3.79 22.01 -18.38
N ARG A 305 4.91 21.59 -18.97
CA ARG A 305 5.60 22.34 -20.02
C ARG A 305 5.15 21.85 -21.39
N LYS A 306 4.75 22.76 -22.26
CA LYS A 306 4.50 22.45 -23.67
C LYS A 306 5.82 22.39 -24.42
N LYS A 307 6.08 21.27 -25.10
CA LYS A 307 7.26 21.14 -25.95
C LYS A 307 7.13 22.12 -27.12
N LYS A 308 8.14 22.99 -27.29
CA LYS A 308 8.20 23.87 -28.47
C LYS A 308 8.33 22.97 -29.70
N ALA A 309 7.53 23.23 -30.73
CA ALA A 309 7.72 22.59 -32.02
C ALA A 309 9.16 22.86 -32.46
N ALA A 310 9.86 21.83 -32.94
CA ALA A 310 11.17 22.03 -33.54
C ALA A 310 11.01 23.00 -34.71
N THR A 311 11.60 24.19 -34.61
CA THR A 311 11.64 25.13 -35.74
C THR A 311 12.39 24.44 -36.87
N PRO A 312 11.81 24.34 -38.08
CA PRO A 312 12.50 23.75 -39.23
C PRO A 312 13.74 24.55 -39.64
#